data_AF-A0A3G2SWU0-F1
#
_entry.id   AF-A0A3G2SWU0-F1
#
_cell.length_a   1.000
_cell.length_b   1.000
_cell.length_c   1.000
_cell.angle_alpha   90.00
_cell.angle_beta   90.00
_cell.angle_gamma   90.00
#
_symmetry.space_group_name_H-M   'P 1'
#
loop_
_entity.id
_entity.type
_entity.pdbx_description
1 polymer ?
#
loop_
_entity_poly.entity_id
_entity_poly.type
_entity_poly.pdbx_seq_one_letter_code
_entity_poly.pdbx_strand_id
1 'polypeptide(L)'
;MTQGKCTTNKETDSVHQQPISLKEYLICIYYDKAVKGDDKAFQRASNHCLSQLKLKNCGENFVFKEYKVTSGQDFKTIWSAIFAELNKNVAKVKEMHVFSHSSKTDGGNDGLEFLSTRDARNEVLEDGTISYSEISQLEKLRWSPDANLVLHGCNTGLRGTSVQSIADVFAIRQAKCRVHGQKGWAYFSMKEVVYERTSPTDKEIYLWAYSRGNNSYVGNVTGGEKIPALIVEKKK
;
A
#
# COMPACT_ATOMS: atom_id res chain seq x y z
N MET A 1 13.04 -33.64 20.09
CA MET A 1 12.84 -32.78 18.91
C MET A 1 12.34 -33.66 17.77
N THR A 2 11.04 -33.63 17.47
CA THR A 2 10.46 -34.36 16.34
C THR A 2 10.60 -33.50 15.09
N GLN A 3 11.53 -33.88 14.20
CA GLN A 3 11.61 -33.29 12.86
C GLN A 3 10.31 -33.62 12.12
N GLY A 4 9.67 -32.59 11.55
CA GLY A 4 8.48 -32.76 10.72
C GLY A 4 8.79 -33.64 9.50
N LYS A 5 7.94 -34.62 9.22
CA LYS A 5 8.09 -35.53 8.07
C LYS A 5 7.56 -34.84 6.81
N CYS A 6 8.41 -34.68 5.80
CA CYS A 6 7.99 -34.21 4.47
C CYS A 6 7.12 -35.31 3.83
N THR A 7 5.82 -35.03 3.62
CA THR A 7 4.84 -36.00 3.10
C THR A 7 4.83 -36.11 1.57
N THR A 8 5.65 -35.33 0.89
CA THR A 8 5.66 -35.23 -0.59
C THR A 8 6.81 -35.98 -1.27
N ASN A 9 7.79 -36.47 -0.50
CA ASN A 9 8.89 -37.27 -1.05
C ASN A 9 8.42 -38.73 -1.23
N LYS A 10 8.51 -39.22 -2.47
CA LYS A 10 8.17 -40.62 -2.78
C LYS A 10 9.30 -41.61 -2.48
N GLU A 11 10.52 -41.11 -2.30
CA GLU A 11 11.72 -41.93 -2.04
C GLU A 11 12.55 -41.35 -0.89
N THR A 12 13.12 -42.23 -0.06
CA THR A 12 14.14 -41.91 0.94
C THR A 12 15.38 -41.32 0.25
N ASP A 13 15.93 -40.24 0.82
CA ASP A 13 17.09 -39.50 0.30
C ASP A 13 16.91 -38.81 -1.07
N SER A 14 15.67 -38.65 -1.53
CA SER A 14 15.38 -37.83 -2.72
C SER A 14 15.49 -36.32 -2.44
N VAL A 15 16.11 -35.58 -3.38
CA VAL A 15 16.04 -34.11 -3.41
C VAL A 15 14.64 -33.74 -3.91
N HIS A 16 13.87 -33.06 -3.06
CA HIS A 16 12.57 -32.52 -3.45
C HIS A 16 12.78 -31.40 -4.48
N GLN A 17 12.67 -31.73 -5.76
CA GLN A 17 12.63 -30.73 -6.83
C GLN A 17 11.21 -30.17 -6.91
N GLN A 18 10.92 -29.13 -6.14
CA GLN A 18 9.80 -28.27 -6.50
C GLN A 18 10.24 -27.40 -7.68
N PRO A 19 9.51 -27.41 -8.81
CA PRO A 19 9.66 -26.37 -9.81
C PRO A 19 9.06 -25.08 -9.23
N ILE A 20 9.78 -24.43 -8.30
CA ILE A 20 9.39 -23.13 -7.78
C ILE A 20 9.92 -22.11 -8.78
N SER A 21 9.14 -21.83 -9.83
CA SER A 21 9.25 -20.50 -10.41
C SER A 21 8.78 -19.55 -9.30
N LEU A 22 9.70 -18.96 -8.55
CA LEU A 22 9.36 -18.19 -7.36
C LEU A 22 8.58 -16.96 -7.81
N LYS A 23 7.25 -17.03 -7.71
CA LYS A 23 6.37 -15.99 -8.21
C LYS A 23 6.58 -14.73 -7.39
N GLU A 24 6.71 -13.61 -8.09
CA GLU A 24 6.85 -12.28 -7.50
C GLU A 24 5.55 -11.51 -7.72
N TYR A 25 4.97 -11.04 -6.62
CA TYR A 25 3.69 -10.36 -6.61
C TYR A 25 3.91 -8.85 -6.70
N LEU A 26 3.16 -8.21 -7.58
CA LEU A 26 3.01 -6.78 -7.70
C LEU A 26 1.56 -6.44 -7.36
N ILE A 27 1.36 -5.76 -6.23
CA ILE A 27 0.04 -5.64 -5.58
C ILE A 27 -0.37 -4.18 -5.50
N CYS A 28 -1.61 -3.87 -5.86
CA CYS A 28 -2.24 -2.59 -5.53
C CYS A 28 -3.44 -2.84 -4.61
N ILE A 29 -3.52 -2.09 -3.52
CA ILE A 29 -4.68 -2.01 -2.63
C ILE A 29 -5.23 -0.59 -2.74
N TYR A 30 -6.53 -0.42 -3.00
CA TYR A 30 -7.12 0.92 -3.11
C TYR A 30 -8.41 1.06 -2.32
N TYR A 31 -8.55 2.22 -1.71
CA TYR A 31 -9.79 2.68 -1.10
C TYR A 31 -10.85 2.96 -2.18
N ASP A 32 -12.04 2.41 -2.00
CA ASP A 32 -13.20 2.70 -2.85
C ASP A 32 -14.39 3.09 -1.98
N LYS A 33 -14.84 4.33 -2.12
CA LYS A 33 -16.06 4.80 -1.46
C LYS A 33 -17.23 4.54 -2.40
N ALA A 34 -18.09 3.58 -2.05
CA ALA A 34 -19.27 3.24 -2.84
C ALA A 34 -20.38 4.31 -2.77
N VAL A 35 -20.13 5.51 -3.29
CA VAL A 35 -21.10 6.60 -3.40
C VAL A 35 -21.41 6.88 -4.87
N LYS A 36 -22.69 7.06 -5.18
CA LYS A 36 -23.14 7.43 -6.53
C LYS A 36 -22.54 8.78 -6.93
N GLY A 37 -21.83 8.81 -8.06
CA GLY A 37 -21.17 10.02 -8.56
C GLY A 37 -19.74 10.22 -8.08
N ASP A 38 -19.18 9.28 -7.31
CA ASP A 38 -17.75 9.27 -7.02
C ASP A 38 -16.94 9.07 -8.31
N ASP A 39 -15.89 9.86 -8.48
CA ASP A 39 -15.04 9.85 -9.68
C ASP A 39 -14.07 8.65 -9.72
N LYS A 40 -14.10 7.84 -8.66
CA LYS A 40 -13.27 6.65 -8.44
C LYS A 40 -11.79 6.93 -8.62
N ALA A 41 -11.32 8.12 -8.23
CA ALA A 41 -9.95 8.55 -8.47
C ALA A 41 -8.90 7.60 -7.90
N PHE A 42 -9.12 7.02 -6.71
CA PHE A 42 -8.22 6.01 -6.13
C PHE A 42 -8.15 4.73 -6.97
N GLN A 43 -9.30 4.22 -7.43
CA GLN A 43 -9.34 3.07 -8.34
C GLN A 43 -8.61 3.37 -9.64
N ARG A 44 -8.83 4.55 -10.23
CA ARG A 44 -8.17 4.96 -11.49
C ARG A 44 -6.66 5.09 -11.31
N ALA A 45 -6.20 5.66 -10.20
CA ALA A 45 -4.78 5.74 -9.86
C ALA A 45 -4.15 4.34 -9.66
N SER A 46 -4.85 3.43 -8.97
CA SER A 46 -4.45 2.04 -8.79
C SER A 46 -4.34 1.30 -10.13
N ASN A 47 -5.37 1.41 -10.97
CA ASN A 47 -5.38 0.81 -12.31
C ASN A 47 -4.21 1.30 -13.17
N HIS A 48 -3.97 2.62 -13.18
CA HIS A 48 -2.84 3.20 -13.90
C HIS A 48 -1.52 2.66 -13.36
N CYS A 49 -1.32 2.68 -12.04
CA CYS A 49 -0.12 2.13 -11.39
C CYS A 49 0.11 0.67 -11.78
N LEU A 50 -0.91 -0.19 -11.65
CA LEU A 50 -0.81 -1.60 -12.00
C LEU A 50 -0.51 -1.81 -13.48
N SER A 51 -1.04 -0.96 -14.37
CA SER A 51 -0.70 -0.99 -15.81
C SER A 51 0.78 -0.67 -16.05
N GLN A 52 1.33 0.32 -15.34
CA GLN A 52 2.75 0.68 -15.42
C GLN A 52 3.64 -0.44 -14.86
N LEU A 53 3.20 -1.09 -13.77
CA LEU A 53 3.91 -2.25 -13.22
C LEU A 53 3.95 -3.41 -14.22
N LYS A 54 2.86 -3.67 -14.95
CA LYS A 54 2.81 -4.68 -16.02
C LYS A 54 3.72 -4.35 -17.20
N LEU A 55 3.83 -3.07 -17.57
CA LEU A 55 4.75 -2.65 -18.64
C LEU A 55 6.22 -2.81 -18.22
N LYS A 56 6.54 -2.53 -16.94
CA LYS A 56 7.92 -2.62 -16.41
C LYS A 56 8.36 -4.05 -16.06
N ASN A 57 7.42 -4.97 -15.85
CA ASN A 57 7.71 -6.34 -15.42
C ASN A 57 7.05 -7.32 -16.39
N CYS A 58 7.87 -8.07 -17.14
CA CYS A 58 7.41 -9.06 -18.11
C CYS A 58 7.86 -10.48 -17.73
N GLY A 59 7.09 -11.48 -18.19
CA GLY A 59 7.38 -12.89 -17.96
C GLY A 59 6.42 -13.55 -16.96
N GLU A 60 6.37 -14.87 -17.02
CA GLU A 60 5.39 -15.69 -16.31
C GLU A 60 5.59 -15.70 -14.78
N ASN A 61 6.72 -15.19 -14.30
CA ASN A 61 7.06 -15.17 -12.88
C ASN A 61 6.39 -14.03 -12.11
N PHE A 62 5.81 -13.05 -12.80
CA PHE A 62 5.14 -11.92 -12.17
C PHE A 62 3.63 -12.15 -12.04
N VAL A 63 3.11 -11.92 -10.84
CA VAL A 63 1.68 -12.00 -10.54
C VAL A 63 1.19 -10.61 -10.16
N PHE A 64 0.21 -10.10 -10.91
CA PHE A 64 -0.37 -8.79 -10.68
C PHE A 64 -1.69 -8.95 -9.93
N LYS A 65 -1.85 -8.29 -8.79
CA LYS A 65 -3.06 -8.34 -7.99
C LYS A 65 -3.57 -6.95 -7.69
N GLU A 66 -4.88 -6.81 -7.66
CA GLU A 66 -5.55 -5.60 -7.25
C GLU A 66 -6.62 -5.96 -6.22
N TYR A 67 -6.69 -5.19 -5.13
CA TYR A 67 -7.67 -5.39 -4.07
C TYR A 67 -8.37 -4.07 -3.75
N LYS A 68 -9.69 -4.13 -3.72
CA LYS A 68 -10.55 -3.04 -3.27
C LYS A 68 -10.78 -3.17 -1.77
N VAL A 69 -10.70 -2.05 -1.05
CA VAL A 69 -11.04 -1.95 0.37
C VAL A 69 -11.98 -0.77 0.61
N THR A 70 -12.91 -0.90 1.56
CA THR A 70 -13.84 0.18 1.91
C THR A 70 -13.70 0.62 3.37
N SER A 71 -13.35 -0.32 4.25
CA SER A 71 -13.17 -0.12 5.69
C SER A 71 -11.78 -0.55 6.18
N GLY A 72 -11.44 -0.20 7.42
CA GLY A 72 -10.26 -0.71 8.09
C GLY A 72 -10.28 -2.23 8.22
N GLN A 73 -11.42 -2.80 8.61
CA GLN A 73 -11.58 -4.25 8.65
C GLN A 73 -11.35 -4.93 7.29
N ASP A 74 -11.84 -4.37 6.19
CA ASP A 74 -11.55 -4.90 4.84
C ASP A 74 -10.05 -4.92 4.57
N PHE A 75 -9.35 -3.83 4.92
CA PHE A 75 -7.91 -3.73 4.74
C PHE A 75 -7.17 -4.83 5.50
N LYS A 76 -7.51 -5.04 6.78
CA LYS A 76 -6.93 -6.11 7.61
C LYS A 76 -7.21 -7.49 6.99
N THR A 77 -8.46 -7.75 6.58
CA THR A 77 -8.84 -9.02 5.95
C THR A 77 -8.11 -9.27 4.63
N ILE A 78 -7.97 -8.27 3.77
CA ILE A 78 -7.21 -8.36 2.52
C ILE A 78 -5.73 -8.59 2.81
N TRP A 79 -5.16 -7.90 3.81
CA TRP A 79 -3.77 -8.09 4.21
C TRP A 79 -3.50 -9.54 4.66
N SER A 80 -4.37 -10.10 5.52
CA SER A 80 -4.31 -11.50 5.94
C SER A 80 -4.48 -12.47 4.78
N ALA A 81 -5.36 -12.17 3.81
CA ALA A 81 -5.56 -13.00 2.63
C ALA A 81 -4.31 -13.02 1.73
N ILE A 82 -3.67 -11.86 1.51
CA ILE A 82 -2.38 -11.76 0.80
C ILE A 82 -1.32 -12.58 1.53
N PHE A 83 -1.20 -12.44 2.85
CA PHE A 83 -0.26 -13.23 3.65
C PHE A 83 -0.47 -14.74 3.47
N ALA A 84 -1.71 -15.21 3.56
CA ALA A 84 -2.04 -16.62 3.38
C ALA A 84 -1.71 -17.12 1.95
N GLU A 85 -2.05 -16.34 0.92
CA GLU A 85 -1.77 -16.67 -0.48
C GLU A 85 -0.26 -16.77 -0.75
N LEU A 86 0.53 -15.80 -0.27
CA LEU A 86 1.99 -15.81 -0.44
C LEU A 86 2.63 -17.02 0.24
N ASN A 87 2.16 -17.40 1.42
CA ASN A 87 2.70 -18.55 2.14
C ASN A 87 2.32 -19.87 1.46
N LYS A 88 1.06 -20.01 1.04
CA LYS A 88 0.58 -21.19 0.30
C LYS A 88 1.38 -21.42 -0.98
N ASN A 89 1.70 -20.35 -1.70
CA ASN A 89 2.36 -20.42 -3.01
C ASN A 89 3.89 -20.27 -2.92
N VAL A 90 4.45 -20.11 -1.71
CA VAL A 90 5.88 -19.83 -1.50
C VAL A 90 6.36 -18.60 -2.32
N ALA A 91 5.47 -17.64 -2.52
CA ALA A 91 5.68 -16.45 -3.32
C ALA A 91 6.23 -15.29 -2.47
N LYS A 92 6.69 -14.24 -3.15
CA LYS A 92 7.16 -13.01 -2.50
C LYS A 92 6.53 -11.78 -3.12
N VAL A 93 6.45 -10.70 -2.36
CA VAL A 93 6.03 -9.38 -2.83
C VAL A 93 7.26 -8.62 -3.31
N LYS A 94 7.27 -8.21 -4.58
CA LYS A 94 8.29 -7.34 -5.16
C LYS A 94 7.92 -5.86 -4.99
N GLU A 95 6.66 -5.53 -5.20
CA GLU A 95 6.19 -4.15 -5.11
C GLU A 95 4.73 -4.13 -4.66
N MET A 96 4.41 -3.27 -3.70
CA MET A 96 3.05 -3.08 -3.20
C MET A 96 2.73 -1.60 -3.10
N HIS A 97 1.55 -1.20 -3.58
CA HIS A 97 1.03 0.15 -3.48
C HIS A 97 -0.26 0.15 -2.68
N VAL A 98 -0.37 1.07 -1.72
CA VAL A 98 -1.60 1.28 -0.94
C VAL A 98 -2.10 2.69 -1.23
N PHE A 99 -3.28 2.79 -1.84
CA PHE A 99 -3.96 4.03 -2.20
C PHE A 99 -5.09 4.29 -1.22
N SER A 100 -4.92 5.23 -0.29
CA SER A 100 -5.90 5.51 0.75
C SER A 100 -5.88 6.97 1.16
N HIS A 101 -6.88 7.37 1.94
CA HIS A 101 -6.70 8.52 2.81
C HIS A 101 -5.75 8.16 3.95
N SER A 102 -5.27 9.17 4.66
CA SER A 102 -4.45 9.00 5.85
C SER A 102 -4.52 10.25 6.70
N SER A 103 -4.43 10.04 8.01
CA SER A 103 -4.46 11.08 9.01
C SER A 103 -3.11 11.17 9.69
N LYS A 104 -2.69 12.41 9.92
CA LYS A 104 -1.59 12.75 10.81
C LYS A 104 -2.10 13.89 11.67
N THR A 105 -2.43 13.61 12.92
CA THR A 105 -3.06 14.52 13.86
C THR A 105 -2.17 14.69 15.10
N ASP A 106 -2.19 15.87 15.70
CA ASP A 106 -1.47 16.11 16.97
C ASP A 106 -2.09 15.33 18.16
N GLY A 107 -3.25 14.69 17.96
CA GLY A 107 -4.04 13.99 18.98
C GLY A 107 -3.94 12.46 18.98
N GLY A 108 -3.14 11.86 18.10
CA GLY A 108 -2.70 10.47 18.25
C GLY A 108 -3.49 9.37 17.52
N ASN A 109 -4.54 9.68 16.75
CA ASN A 109 -5.14 8.70 15.85
C ASN A 109 -4.50 8.78 14.45
N ASP A 110 -3.20 8.50 14.39
CA ASP A 110 -2.44 8.53 13.15
C ASP A 110 -2.55 7.17 12.43
N GLY A 111 -2.90 7.18 11.15
CA GLY A 111 -3.11 5.94 10.43
C GLY A 111 -3.51 6.07 8.97
N LEU A 112 -3.84 4.93 8.38
CA LEU A 112 -4.53 4.87 7.10
C LEU A 112 -6.03 5.02 7.34
N GLU A 113 -6.69 5.90 6.59
CA GLU A 113 -8.08 6.27 6.81
C GLU A 113 -9.01 5.63 5.77
N PHE A 114 -10.06 5.00 6.26
CA PHE A 114 -11.13 4.34 5.50
C PHE A 114 -12.50 4.71 6.08
N LEU A 115 -13.58 4.08 5.61
CA LEU A 115 -14.90 4.30 6.21
C LEU A 115 -14.99 3.63 7.58
N SER A 116 -15.58 4.35 8.54
CA SER A 116 -16.06 3.75 9.80
C SER A 116 -17.13 2.70 9.50
N THR A 117 -17.12 1.64 10.30
CA THR A 117 -18.20 0.65 10.30
C THR A 117 -19.14 0.95 11.45
N ARG A 118 -20.45 0.80 11.19
CA ARG A 118 -21.51 1.08 12.15
C ARG A 118 -22.49 -0.07 12.23
N ASP A 119 -23.09 -0.25 13.38
CA ASP A 119 -24.13 -1.26 13.58
C ASP A 119 -25.51 -0.78 13.07
N ALA A 120 -26.54 -1.61 13.23
CA ALA A 120 -27.91 -1.29 12.83
C ALA A 120 -28.52 -0.12 13.62
N ARG A 121 -27.92 0.27 14.76
CA ARG A 121 -28.31 1.40 15.60
C ARG A 121 -27.49 2.65 15.32
N ASN A 122 -26.63 2.61 14.29
CA ASN A 122 -25.72 3.67 13.88
C ASN A 122 -24.59 3.96 14.90
N GLU A 123 -24.32 3.03 15.82
CA GLU A 123 -23.19 3.08 16.75
C GLU A 123 -21.90 2.69 16.04
N VAL A 124 -20.78 3.36 16.36
CA VAL A 124 -19.48 3.10 15.72
C VAL A 124 -18.92 1.78 16.25
N LEU A 125 -18.74 0.81 15.35
CA LEU A 125 -18.06 -0.46 15.64
C LEU A 125 -16.54 -0.33 15.44
N GLU A 126 -16.14 0.42 14.40
CA GLU A 126 -14.74 0.76 14.07
C GLU A 126 -14.72 2.17 13.48
N ASP A 127 -13.76 3.00 13.87
CA ASP A 127 -13.64 4.39 13.42
C ASP A 127 -13.19 4.53 11.96
N GLY A 128 -12.61 3.46 11.39
CA GLY A 128 -12.13 3.39 10.01
C GLY A 128 -10.64 3.72 9.87
N THR A 129 -9.95 4.04 10.97
CA THR A 129 -8.53 4.36 10.96
C THR A 129 -7.71 3.12 11.32
N ILE A 130 -6.80 2.69 10.44
CA ILE A 130 -5.79 1.68 10.78
C ILE A 130 -4.64 2.39 11.49
N SER A 131 -4.73 2.37 12.82
CA SER A 131 -3.82 3.06 13.73
C SER A 131 -2.41 2.44 13.78
N TYR A 132 -1.44 3.14 14.39
CA TYR A 132 -0.06 2.63 14.51
C TYR A 132 0.03 1.29 15.24
N SER A 133 -0.81 1.08 16.26
CA SER A 133 -0.85 -0.18 17.01
C SER A 133 -1.35 -1.33 16.14
N GLU A 134 -2.37 -1.09 15.30
CA GLU A 134 -2.90 -2.07 14.35
C GLU A 134 -1.91 -2.36 13.22
N ILE A 135 -1.26 -1.33 12.66
CA ILE A 135 -0.18 -1.52 11.66
C ILE A 135 0.91 -2.43 12.24
N SER A 136 1.27 -2.24 13.50
CA SER A 136 2.29 -3.04 14.19
C SER A 136 1.89 -4.50 14.41
N GLN A 137 0.60 -4.84 14.25
CA GLN A 137 0.06 -6.18 14.39
C GLN A 137 -0.14 -6.91 13.05
N LEU A 138 -0.30 -6.18 11.94
CA LEU A 138 -0.47 -6.75 10.58
C LEU A 138 0.54 -7.85 10.25
N GLU A 139 0.16 -8.93 9.59
CA GLU A 139 1.09 -10.02 9.27
C GLU A 139 2.33 -9.53 8.49
N LYS A 140 3.48 -10.16 8.75
CA LYS A 140 4.71 -9.85 8.03
C LYS A 140 4.69 -10.56 6.68
N LEU A 141 4.54 -9.80 5.61
CA LEU A 141 4.54 -10.37 4.27
C LEU A 141 5.95 -10.86 3.89
N ARG A 142 6.02 -11.81 2.95
CA ARG A 142 7.28 -12.29 2.40
C ARG A 142 7.74 -11.34 1.30
N TRP A 143 8.69 -10.49 1.59
CA TRP A 143 9.23 -9.52 0.63
C TRP A 143 10.38 -10.11 -0.19
N SER A 144 10.44 -9.76 -1.47
CA SER A 144 11.61 -9.98 -2.33
C SER A 144 12.77 -9.09 -1.87
N PRO A 145 14.03 -9.43 -2.25
CA PRO A 145 15.13 -8.47 -2.14
C PRO A 145 14.77 -7.15 -2.81
N ASP A 146 15.17 -6.04 -2.19
CA ASP A 146 14.95 -4.67 -2.69
C ASP A 146 13.49 -4.27 -2.94
N ALA A 147 12.53 -5.01 -2.38
CA ALA A 147 11.12 -4.76 -2.56
C ALA A 147 10.66 -3.41 -2.00
N ASN A 148 9.59 -2.88 -2.59
CA ASN A 148 9.03 -1.58 -2.21
C ASN A 148 7.58 -1.71 -1.71
N LEU A 149 7.26 -0.98 -0.65
CA LEU A 149 5.89 -0.67 -0.23
C LEU A 149 5.68 0.84 -0.36
N VAL A 150 4.75 1.27 -1.19
CA VAL A 150 4.49 2.69 -1.45
C VAL A 150 3.12 3.07 -0.88
N LEU A 151 3.12 4.01 0.06
CA LEU A 151 1.93 4.50 0.74
C LEU A 151 1.43 5.78 0.06
N HIS A 152 0.47 5.64 -0.84
CA HIS A 152 -0.20 6.74 -1.52
C HIS A 152 -1.33 7.31 -0.67
N GLY A 153 -0.98 8.27 0.19
CA GLY A 153 -1.90 9.01 1.02
C GLY A 153 -1.25 10.28 1.56
N CYS A 154 -2.05 11.23 2.03
CA CYS A 154 -1.56 12.47 2.61
C CYS A 154 -0.68 12.21 3.85
N ASN A 155 0.49 12.83 3.93
CA ASN A 155 1.33 12.84 5.13
C ASN A 155 1.80 11.45 5.63
N THR A 156 1.73 10.40 4.81
CA THR A 156 2.18 9.04 5.20
C THR A 156 3.67 8.98 5.53
N GLY A 157 4.47 9.92 5.00
CA GLY A 157 5.89 10.09 5.29
C GLY A 157 6.22 11.29 6.20
N LEU A 158 5.22 11.91 6.84
CA LEU A 158 5.44 13.08 7.71
C LEU A 158 5.64 12.64 9.18
N ARG A 159 6.76 13.04 9.79
CA ARG A 159 7.13 12.77 11.19
C ARG A 159 6.83 13.95 12.13
N GLY A 160 5.72 14.67 11.94
CA GLY A 160 5.40 15.99 12.56
C GLY A 160 5.83 16.21 14.02
N THR A 161 4.88 16.14 14.95
CA THR A 161 5.12 16.23 16.41
C THR A 161 5.49 14.88 17.02
N SER A 162 5.00 13.80 16.42
CA SER A 162 5.42 12.42 16.72
C SER A 162 6.70 12.06 15.95
N VAL A 163 7.65 11.42 16.64
CA VAL A 163 8.94 10.98 16.07
C VAL A 163 8.78 10.02 14.88
N GLN A 164 7.64 9.32 14.80
CA GLN A 164 7.35 8.33 13.76
C GLN A 164 6.30 8.83 12.77
N SER A 165 6.52 8.52 11.49
CA SER A 165 5.53 8.60 10.41
C SER A 165 4.83 7.25 10.22
N ILE A 166 3.72 7.22 9.48
CA ILE A 166 3.04 5.96 9.11
C ILE A 166 4.02 5.02 8.38
N ALA A 167 4.85 5.57 7.49
CA ALA A 167 5.89 4.81 6.78
C ALA A 167 6.92 4.18 7.72
N ASP A 168 7.27 4.83 8.84
CA ASP A 168 8.17 4.25 9.83
C ASP A 168 7.57 3.01 10.49
N VAL A 169 6.29 3.07 10.85
CA VAL A 169 5.59 1.95 11.50
C VAL A 169 5.50 0.75 10.56
N PHE A 170 5.15 0.97 9.30
CA PHE A 170 5.17 -0.08 8.28
C PHE A 170 6.58 -0.66 8.08
N ALA A 171 7.62 0.18 8.01
CA ALA A 171 8.99 -0.28 7.81
C ALA A 171 9.50 -1.12 8.99
N ILE A 172 9.20 -0.69 10.22
CA ILE A 172 9.52 -1.45 11.44
C ILE A 172 8.80 -2.79 11.42
N ARG A 173 7.51 -2.80 11.06
CA ARG A 173 6.70 -4.01 11.06
C ARG A 173 7.17 -5.00 9.99
N GLN A 174 7.28 -4.54 8.75
CA GLN A 174 7.56 -5.40 7.59
C GLN A 174 9.04 -5.77 7.47
N ALA A 175 9.95 -4.91 7.95
CA ALA A 175 11.39 -5.13 8.15
C ALA A 175 12.25 -5.54 6.94
N LYS A 176 11.66 -5.96 5.81
CA LYS A 176 12.36 -6.49 4.62
C LYS A 176 11.96 -5.80 3.31
N CYS A 177 11.34 -4.63 3.39
CA CYS A 177 11.05 -3.79 2.24
C CYS A 177 11.39 -2.33 2.56
N ARG A 178 11.62 -1.55 1.50
CA ARG A 178 11.71 -0.10 1.56
C ARG A 178 10.30 0.46 1.55
N VAL A 179 9.96 1.27 2.53
CA VAL A 179 8.65 1.91 2.63
C VAL A 179 8.76 3.37 2.19
N HIS A 180 7.90 3.77 1.26
CA HIS A 180 7.85 5.11 0.70
C HIS A 180 6.60 5.81 1.20
N GLY A 181 6.76 6.88 1.98
CA GLY A 181 5.66 7.71 2.48
C GLY A 181 5.69 9.11 1.87
N GLN A 182 4.51 9.69 1.59
CA GLN A 182 4.40 11.02 1.00
C GLN A 182 4.54 12.12 2.07
N LYS A 183 5.32 13.16 1.75
CA LYS A 183 5.55 14.32 2.61
C LYS A 183 4.63 15.47 2.18
N GLY A 184 3.39 15.44 2.65
CA GLY A 184 2.39 16.47 2.34
C GLY A 184 1.06 15.90 1.85
N TRP A 185 0.19 16.80 1.43
CA TRP A 185 -1.11 16.52 0.84
C TRP A 185 -0.94 15.89 -0.54
N ALA A 186 -1.55 14.73 -0.73
CA ALA A 186 -1.55 14.04 -2.00
C ALA A 186 -2.64 14.63 -2.92
N TYR A 187 -2.33 14.75 -4.21
CA TYR A 187 -3.25 15.21 -5.24
C TYR A 187 -3.28 14.22 -6.39
N PHE A 188 -4.46 14.04 -6.99
CA PHE A 188 -4.60 13.33 -8.25
C PHE A 188 -4.11 14.22 -9.40
N SER A 189 -3.19 13.69 -10.22
CA SER A 189 -2.52 14.40 -11.31
C SER A 189 -2.53 13.58 -12.59
N MET A 190 -2.62 14.24 -13.75
CA MET A 190 -2.40 13.60 -15.06
C MET A 190 -0.92 13.30 -15.34
N LYS A 191 -0.01 13.96 -14.63
CA LYS A 191 1.45 13.82 -14.81
C LYS A 191 2.13 13.34 -13.54
N GLU A 192 3.13 12.48 -13.70
CA GLU A 192 3.87 11.94 -12.57
C GLU A 192 4.75 13.01 -11.89
N VAL A 193 5.51 13.76 -12.68
CA VAL A 193 6.62 14.62 -12.19
C VAL A 193 6.16 16.01 -11.77
N VAL A 194 5.05 16.49 -12.34
CA VAL A 194 4.47 17.80 -12.03
C VAL A 194 2.96 17.67 -11.88
N TYR A 195 2.35 18.56 -11.10
CA TYR A 195 0.91 18.57 -10.95
C TYR A 195 0.24 19.14 -12.20
N GLU A 196 -0.68 18.34 -12.74
CA GLU A 196 -1.66 18.77 -13.73
C GLU A 196 -3.03 18.22 -13.35
N ARG A 197 -4.04 19.10 -13.31
CA ARG A 197 -5.36 18.76 -12.79
C ARG A 197 -6.02 17.64 -13.62
N THR A 198 -6.57 16.64 -12.93
CA THR A 198 -7.35 15.58 -13.58
C THR A 198 -8.79 16.00 -13.90
N SER A 199 -9.36 15.30 -14.87
CA SER A 199 -10.75 15.24 -15.27
C SER A 199 -11.32 13.83 -14.99
N PRO A 200 -12.65 13.65 -14.93
CA PRO A 200 -13.26 12.32 -14.78
C PRO A 200 -12.95 11.34 -15.91
N THR A 201 -12.50 11.80 -17.08
CA THR A 201 -12.25 10.96 -18.27
C THR A 201 -10.79 10.55 -18.46
N ASP A 202 -9.86 11.11 -17.68
CA ASP A 202 -8.43 10.81 -17.84
C ASP A 202 -8.13 9.35 -17.50
N LYS A 203 -7.24 8.74 -18.28
CA LYS A 203 -6.80 7.36 -18.07
C LYS A 203 -5.53 7.29 -17.22
N GLU A 204 -4.68 8.30 -17.35
CA GLU A 204 -3.42 8.42 -16.63
C GLU A 204 -3.68 9.25 -15.38
N ILE A 205 -3.71 8.58 -14.22
CA ILE A 205 -3.87 9.25 -12.94
C ILE A 205 -2.76 8.79 -12.00
N TYR A 206 -2.06 9.78 -11.46
CA TYR A 206 -1.07 9.64 -10.41
C TYR A 206 -1.65 10.20 -9.12
N LEU A 207 -1.37 9.56 -7.98
CA LEU A 207 -1.65 10.12 -6.66
C LEU A 207 -0.33 10.37 -5.95
N TRP A 208 0.04 11.65 -5.82
CA TRP A 208 1.29 12.04 -5.16
C TRP A 208 1.23 13.41 -4.50
N ALA A 209 2.16 13.69 -3.59
CA ALA A 209 2.32 15.01 -3.02
C ALA A 209 3.10 15.92 -3.99
N TYR A 210 2.50 17.03 -4.39
CA TYR A 210 3.11 18.02 -5.29
C TYR A 210 3.29 19.35 -4.55
N SER A 211 4.28 20.16 -4.94
CA SER A 211 4.57 21.46 -4.34
C SER A 211 3.52 22.53 -4.70
N ARG A 212 2.27 22.31 -4.27
CA ARG A 212 1.10 23.16 -4.51
C ARG A 212 0.11 23.11 -3.36
N GLY A 213 -0.86 24.03 -3.38
CA GLY A 213 -1.95 24.06 -2.42
C GLY A 213 -1.41 24.09 -1.00
N ASN A 214 -1.79 23.10 -0.19
CA ASN A 214 -1.37 22.98 1.20
C ASN A 214 0.10 22.56 1.37
N ASN A 215 0.79 22.20 0.28
CA ASN A 215 2.23 21.89 0.29
C ASN A 215 3.11 23.06 -0.17
N SER A 216 2.54 24.23 -0.48
CA SER A 216 3.30 25.35 -1.03
C SER A 216 2.92 26.66 -0.34
N TYR A 217 3.93 27.49 -0.06
CA TYR A 217 3.73 28.83 0.52
C TYR A 217 2.94 29.74 -0.42
N VAL A 218 3.11 29.57 -1.74
CA VAL A 218 2.40 30.35 -2.77
C VAL A 218 1.01 29.79 -3.09
N GLY A 219 0.58 28.73 -2.40
CA GLY A 219 -0.75 28.15 -2.55
C GLY A 219 -0.95 27.36 -3.85
N ASN A 220 -2.12 27.52 -4.47
CA ASN A 220 -2.54 26.74 -5.64
C ASN A 220 -1.77 27.13 -6.91
N VAL A 221 -0.67 26.42 -7.19
CA VAL A 221 0.11 26.56 -8.43
C VAL A 221 -0.12 25.37 -9.38
N THR A 222 -0.21 25.66 -10.67
CA THR A 222 -0.09 24.67 -11.75
C THR A 222 1.39 24.36 -11.98
N GLY A 223 1.74 23.10 -12.25
CA GLY A 223 3.13 22.71 -12.48
C GLY A 223 3.97 22.54 -11.22
N GLY A 224 3.35 22.49 -10.03
CA GLY A 224 4.07 22.15 -8.79
C GLY A 224 4.76 20.78 -8.91
N GLU A 225 6.03 20.72 -8.54
CA GLU A 225 6.87 19.53 -8.71
C GLU A 225 6.50 18.42 -7.72
N LYS A 226 6.73 17.17 -8.14
CA LYS A 226 6.59 15.98 -7.31
C LYS A 226 7.52 16.08 -6.10
N ILE A 227 6.96 16.09 -4.89
CA ILE A 227 7.73 16.11 -3.65
C ILE A 227 8.33 14.71 -3.43
N PRO A 228 9.65 14.57 -3.20
CA PRO A 228 10.26 13.28 -2.92
C PRO A 228 9.61 12.60 -1.70
N ALA A 229 9.42 11.27 -1.76
CA ALA A 229 8.94 10.51 -0.60
C ALA A 229 9.97 10.49 0.53
N LEU A 230 9.50 10.29 1.76
CA LEU A 230 10.33 9.71 2.82
C LEU A 230 10.53 8.23 2.50
N ILE A 231 11.78 7.79 2.41
CA ILE A 231 12.13 6.37 2.24
C ILE A 231 12.64 5.85 3.58
N VAL A 232 11.98 4.82 4.10
CA VAL A 232 12.34 4.17 5.36
C VAL A 232 12.67 2.72 5.08
N GLU A 233 13.83 2.28 5.59
CA GLU A 233 14.22 0.89 5.59
C GLU A 233 14.74 0.56 6.99
N LYS A 234 14.30 -0.57 7.55
CA LYS A 234 14.88 -1.07 8.78
C LYS A 234 16.29 -1.56 8.47
N LYS A 235 17.31 -0.82 8.92
CA LYS A 235 18.70 -1.28 8.85
C LYS A 235 18.80 -2.64 9.55
N LYS A 236 19.39 -3.61 8.83
CA LYS A 236 19.61 -4.98 9.31
C LYS A 236 20.49 -4.99 10.55
#